data_AF-A0A090S940-F1
#
_entry.id   AF-A0A090S940-F1
#
_cell.length_a   1.000
_cell.length_b   1.000
_cell.length_c   1.000
_cell.angle_alpha   90.00
_cell.angle_beta   90.00
_cell.angle_gamma   90.00
#
_symmetry.space_group_name_H-M   'P 1'
#
loop_
_entity.id
_entity.type
_entity.pdbx_description
1 polymer ?
#
loop_
_entity_poly.entity_id
_entity_poly.type
_entity_poly.pdbx_seq_one_letter_code
_entity_poly.pdbx_strand_id
1 'polypeptide(L)'
;MKRALEELDVHTWFSGLRREQSESRANLPVLAIQNGRFKFLPIIDWSNDQVDSYIEEHGLSYHPLKEAGYLSLGDTHSTVKWEPGMKEEETRFNGLKRECGLHEDDGETDGSGI
;
A
#
# COMPACT_ATOMS: atom_id res chain seq x y z
N MET A 1 1.60 2.44 -14.08
CA MET A 1 2.53 3.21 -13.22
C MET A 1 3.86 3.48 -13.90
N LYS A 2 4.55 2.47 -14.44
CA LYS A 2 5.81 2.60 -15.20
C LYS A 2 5.84 3.78 -16.18
N ARG A 3 4.86 3.86 -17.10
CA ARG A 3 4.73 4.97 -18.06
C ARG A 3 4.74 6.35 -17.38
N ALA A 4 3.98 6.54 -16.31
CA ALA A 4 3.91 7.83 -15.63
C ALA A 4 5.21 8.18 -14.90
N LEU A 5 5.88 7.19 -14.28
CA LEU A 5 7.18 7.40 -13.64
C LEU A 5 8.28 7.75 -14.64
N GLU A 6 8.19 7.21 -15.87
CA GLU A 6 9.10 7.52 -16.96
C GLU A 6 8.83 8.91 -17.56
N GLU A 7 7.58 9.18 -17.93
CA GLU A 7 7.18 10.45 -18.56
C GLU A 7 7.42 11.67 -17.64
N LEU A 8 7.39 11.46 -16.31
CA LEU A 8 7.62 12.50 -15.31
C LEU A 8 9.06 12.52 -14.77
N ASP A 9 9.97 11.69 -15.30
CA ASP A 9 11.37 11.57 -14.85
C ASP A 9 11.52 11.38 -13.32
N VAL A 10 10.71 10.47 -12.77
CA VAL A 10 10.65 10.24 -11.33
C VAL A 10 11.79 9.34 -10.89
N HIS A 11 12.69 9.86 -10.06
CA HIS A 11 13.75 9.06 -9.42
C HIS A 11 13.36 8.50 -8.05
N THR A 12 12.35 9.08 -7.39
CA THR A 12 11.89 8.67 -6.06
C THR A 12 10.39 8.80 -5.95
N TRP A 13 9.74 7.80 -5.36
CA TRP A 13 8.30 7.81 -5.13
C TRP A 13 7.95 7.34 -3.72
N PHE A 14 6.89 7.94 -3.19
CA PHE A 14 6.38 7.68 -1.86
C PHE A 14 5.19 6.72 -1.93
N SER A 15 5.07 5.82 -0.96
CA SER A 15 3.90 4.96 -0.85
C SER A 15 3.44 4.83 0.60
N GLY A 16 2.12 4.78 0.80
CA GLY A 16 1.48 4.64 2.11
C GLY A 16 1.35 3.19 2.59
N LEU A 17 2.23 2.29 2.14
CA LEU A 17 2.29 0.92 2.64
C LEU A 17 2.68 0.93 4.12
N ARG A 18 2.06 0.06 4.91
CA ARG A 18 2.36 -0.15 6.33
C ARG A 18 2.50 -1.63 6.64
N ARG A 19 3.37 -1.98 7.59
CA ARG A 19 3.65 -3.37 8.00
C ARG A 19 2.43 -4.06 8.61
N GLU A 20 1.58 -3.33 9.31
CA GLU A 20 0.36 -3.85 9.96
C GLU A 20 -0.74 -4.27 8.96
N GLN A 21 -0.68 -3.81 7.70
CA GLN A 21 -1.77 -4.03 6.73
C GLN A 21 -1.89 -5.48 6.23
N SER A 22 -0.80 -6.25 6.25
CA SER A 22 -0.79 -7.66 5.88
C SER A 22 0.50 -8.36 6.32
N GLU A 23 0.44 -9.68 6.48
CA GLU A 23 1.60 -10.49 6.84
C GLU A 23 2.73 -10.39 5.80
N SER A 24 2.39 -10.25 4.52
CA SER A 24 3.36 -10.09 3.42
C SER A 24 4.20 -8.81 3.52
N ARG A 25 3.72 -7.80 4.25
CA ARG A 25 4.36 -6.48 4.36
C ARG A 25 5.26 -6.35 5.58
N ALA A 26 5.20 -7.30 6.51
CA ALA A 26 5.86 -7.21 7.82
C ALA A 26 7.36 -6.88 7.73
N ASN A 27 8.04 -7.37 6.70
CA ASN A 27 9.48 -7.21 6.54
C ASN A 27 9.89 -6.14 5.50
N LEU A 28 8.94 -5.34 4.99
CA LEU A 28 9.27 -4.30 4.01
C LEU A 28 10.23 -3.27 4.61
N PRO A 29 11.31 -2.88 3.91
CA PRO A 29 12.21 -1.83 4.37
C PRO A 29 11.58 -0.45 4.19
N VAL A 30 12.07 0.54 4.96
CA VAL A 30 11.66 1.96 4.83
C VAL A 30 12.04 2.51 3.45
N LEU A 31 13.18 2.08 2.90
CA LEU A 31 13.70 2.47 1.60
C LEU A 31 14.06 1.21 0.81
N ALA A 32 13.59 1.14 -0.44
CA ALA A 32 13.96 0.10 -1.40
C ALA A 32 14.26 0.73 -2.76
N ILE A 33 14.85 -0.06 -3.67
CA ILE A 33 14.94 0.27 -5.09
C ILE A 33 13.97 -0.66 -5.81
N GLN A 34 13.03 -0.09 -6.57
CA GLN A 34 12.06 -0.82 -7.41
C GLN A 34 12.16 -0.27 -8.82
N ASN A 35 12.42 -1.12 -9.82
CA ASN A 35 12.56 -0.71 -11.24
C ASN A 35 13.50 0.51 -11.45
N GLY A 36 14.69 0.46 -10.82
CA GLY A 36 15.72 1.49 -10.92
C GLY A 36 15.42 2.80 -10.19
N ARG A 37 14.41 2.85 -9.31
CA ARG A 37 13.95 4.06 -8.61
C ARG A 37 13.80 3.83 -7.12
N PHE A 38 14.02 4.87 -6.32
CA PHE A 38 13.87 4.79 -4.87
C PHE A 38 12.39 4.76 -4.46
N LYS A 39 11.97 3.71 -3.78
CA LYS A 39 10.65 3.60 -3.15
C LYS A 39 10.78 3.87 -1.66
N PHE A 40 10.16 4.94 -1.19
CA PHE A 40 10.22 5.35 0.21
C PHE A 40 8.86 5.20 0.90
N LEU A 41 8.85 4.58 2.07
CA LEU A 41 7.66 4.24 2.86
C LEU A 41 7.67 5.03 4.18
N PRO A 42 7.26 6.31 4.18
CA PRO A 42 7.45 7.22 5.32
C PRO A 42 6.67 6.82 6.57
N ILE A 43 5.55 6.11 6.39
CA ILE A 43 4.63 5.70 7.46
C ILE A 43 4.60 4.18 7.63
N ILE A 44 5.68 3.48 7.23
CA ILE A 44 5.72 2.02 7.20
C ILE A 44 5.46 1.36 8.56
N ASP A 45 5.79 2.07 9.63
CA ASP A 45 5.64 1.66 11.03
C ASP A 45 4.42 2.27 11.73
N TRP A 46 3.58 3.01 11.00
CA TRP A 46 2.38 3.58 11.62
C TRP A 46 1.31 2.52 11.82
N SER A 47 0.69 2.55 13.00
CA SER A 47 -0.51 1.75 13.27
C SER A 47 -1.77 2.37 12.66
N ASN A 48 -2.86 1.61 12.62
CA ASN A 48 -4.18 2.15 12.27
C ASN A 48 -4.57 3.34 13.18
N ASP A 49 -4.36 3.23 14.49
CA ASP A 49 -4.65 4.30 15.46
C ASP A 49 -3.83 5.57 15.21
N GLN A 50 -2.56 5.44 14.80
CA GLN A 50 -1.72 6.60 14.47
C GLN A 50 -2.22 7.30 13.21
N VAL A 51 -2.67 6.55 12.20
CA VAL A 51 -3.27 7.12 10.99
C VAL A 51 -4.60 7.80 11.30
N ASP A 52 -5.45 7.18 12.11
CA ASP A 52 -6.72 7.77 12.57
C ASP A 52 -6.48 9.07 13.35
N SER A 53 -5.57 9.05 14.33
CA SER A 53 -5.21 10.21 15.14
C SER A 53 -4.69 11.37 14.28
N TYR A 54 -3.83 11.07 13.30
CA TYR A 54 -3.29 12.08 12.39
C TYR A 54 -4.38 12.72 11.52
N ILE A 55 -5.33 11.92 11.03
CA ILE A 55 -6.45 12.40 10.24
C ILE A 55 -7.35 13.32 11.08
N GLU A 56 -7.65 12.95 12.32
CA GLU A 56 -8.43 13.77 13.25
C GLU A 56 -7.71 15.07 13.64
N GLU A 57 -6.44 14.99 14.04
CA GLU A 57 -5.62 16.14 14.45
C GLU A 57 -5.54 17.21 13.36
N HIS A 58 -5.45 16.77 12.10
CA HIS A 58 -5.32 17.66 10.95
C HIS A 58 -6.65 17.97 10.24
N GLY A 59 -7.79 17.51 10.78
CA GLY A 59 -9.11 17.77 10.18
C GLY A 59 -9.26 17.20 8.77
N LEU A 60 -8.57 16.10 8.47
CA LEU A 60 -8.66 15.40 7.18
C LEU A 60 -9.92 14.53 7.16
N SER A 61 -10.46 14.28 5.96
CA SER A 61 -11.61 13.39 5.80
C SER A 61 -11.16 12.00 5.35
N TYR A 62 -11.77 10.98 5.92
CA TYR A 62 -11.69 9.63 5.38
C TYR A 62 -12.51 9.48 4.10
N HIS A 63 -12.19 8.44 3.32
CA HIS A 63 -13.03 8.07 2.19
C HIS A 63 -14.44 7.68 2.68
N PRO A 64 -15.54 8.15 2.07
CA PRO A 64 -16.91 7.89 2.56
C PRO A 64 -17.26 6.40 2.73
N LEU A 65 -16.66 5.54 1.89
CA LEU A 65 -16.87 4.09 1.99
C LEU A 65 -16.27 3.45 3.26
N LYS A 66 -15.38 4.14 3.99
CA LYS A 66 -14.90 3.64 5.29
C LYS A 66 -16.07 3.50 6.26
N GLU A 67 -16.95 4.50 6.33
CA GLU A 67 -18.17 4.47 7.16
C GLU A 67 -19.17 3.41 6.71
N ALA A 68 -19.17 3.10 5.41
CA ALA A 68 -19.97 2.00 4.86
C ALA A 68 -19.37 0.60 5.17
N GLY A 69 -18.21 0.51 5.84
CA GLY A 69 -17.55 -0.72 6.28
C GLY A 69 -16.46 -1.25 5.33
N TYR A 70 -16.00 -0.45 4.37
CA TYR A 70 -14.89 -0.83 3.51
C TYR A 70 -13.56 -0.38 4.11
N LEU A 71 -12.86 -1.30 4.78
CA LEU A 71 -11.61 -1.02 5.50
C LEU A 71 -10.42 -0.78 4.56
N SER A 72 -10.43 -1.38 3.37
CA SER A 72 -9.38 -1.23 2.36
C SER A 72 -10.00 -1.16 0.97
N LEU A 73 -9.65 -0.14 0.18
CA LEU A 73 -10.30 0.17 -1.09
C LEU A 73 -9.39 -0.06 -2.30
N GLY A 74 -9.95 -0.65 -3.35
CA GLY A 74 -9.38 -0.65 -4.71
C GLY A 74 -10.49 -0.84 -5.73
N ASP A 75 -10.28 -1.69 -6.73
CA ASP A 75 -11.29 -1.87 -7.79
C ASP A 75 -12.56 -2.55 -7.25
N THR A 76 -13.70 -2.15 -7.80
CA THR A 76 -15.05 -2.56 -7.36
C THR A 76 -15.26 -4.08 -7.39
N HIS A 77 -14.63 -4.79 -8.34
CA HIS A 77 -14.75 -6.24 -8.50
C HIS A 77 -13.75 -7.04 -7.63
N SER A 78 -12.88 -6.36 -6.87
CA SER A 78 -11.85 -7.00 -6.04
C SER A 78 -11.80 -6.43 -4.62
N THR A 79 -12.85 -5.72 -4.21
CA THR A 79 -12.99 -5.09 -2.90
C THR A 79 -14.35 -5.45 -2.31
N VAL A 80 -14.35 -5.95 -1.09
CA VAL A 80 -15.57 -6.32 -0.37
C VAL A 80 -15.65 -5.58 0.97
N LYS A 81 -16.88 -5.43 1.47
CA LYS A 81 -17.12 -4.90 2.81
C LYS A 81 -16.55 -5.88 3.84
N TRP A 82 -16.00 -5.35 4.93
CA TRP A 82 -15.56 -6.19 6.03
C TRP A 82 -16.76 -6.80 6.76
N GLU A 83 -16.65 -8.07 7.14
CA GLU A 83 -17.63 -8.80 7.93
C GLU A 83 -16.98 -9.42 9.18
N PRO A 84 -17.74 -9.59 10.27
CA PRO A 84 -17.21 -10.22 11.48
C PRO A 84 -16.60 -11.60 11.19
N GLY A 85 -15.35 -11.79 11.64
CA GLY A 85 -14.58 -13.01 11.41
C GLY A 85 -13.58 -12.92 10.25
N MET A 86 -13.63 -11.87 9.43
CA MET A 86 -12.60 -11.58 8.43
C MET A 86 -11.41 -10.85 9.05
N LYS A 87 -10.20 -11.18 8.60
CA LYS A 87 -9.05 -10.28 8.70
C LYS A 87 -9.23 -9.09 7.75
N GLU A 88 -8.69 -7.93 8.10
CA GLU A 88 -8.75 -6.75 7.21
C GLU A 88 -8.15 -7.04 5.83
N GLU A 89 -7.08 -7.84 5.79
CA GLU A 89 -6.42 -8.24 4.55
C GLU A 89 -7.31 -9.09 3.62
N GLU A 90 -8.36 -9.74 4.12
CA GLU A 90 -9.28 -10.56 3.29
C GLU A 90 -10.28 -9.71 2.49
N THR A 91 -10.42 -8.42 2.82
CA THR A 91 -11.34 -7.50 2.13
C THR A 91 -10.94 -7.15 0.69
N ARG A 92 -9.77 -7.62 0.23
CA ARG A 92 -9.28 -7.42 -1.14
C ARG A 92 -8.88 -8.74 -1.76
N PHE A 93 -9.07 -8.84 -3.07
CA PHE A 93 -8.66 -9.99 -3.89
C PHE A 93 -9.17 -11.34 -3.35
N ASN A 94 -10.29 -11.33 -2.61
CA ASN A 94 -10.87 -12.50 -1.94
C ASN A 94 -9.86 -13.30 -1.09
N GLY A 95 -8.87 -12.60 -0.49
CA GLY A 95 -7.83 -13.21 0.34
C GLY A 95 -6.72 -13.96 -0.42
N LEU A 96 -6.71 -13.97 -1.76
CA LEU A 96 -5.80 -14.82 -2.57
C LEU A 96 -4.43 -14.20 -2.87
N LYS A 97 -4.35 -12.88 -3.02
CA LYS A 97 -3.12 -12.14 -3.32
C LYS A 97 -3.30 -10.71 -2.84
N ARG A 98 -2.38 -10.17 -2.06
CA ARG A 98 -2.53 -8.80 -1.54
C ARG A 98 -1.71 -7.74 -2.27
N GLU A 99 -0.55 -8.09 -2.83
CA GLU A 99 0.25 -7.12 -3.55
C GLU A 99 -0.34 -6.88 -4.94
N CYS A 100 -0.73 -5.63 -5.17
CA CYS A 100 -1.07 -5.16 -6.50
C CYS A 100 0.21 -5.14 -7.34
N GLY A 101 0.12 -5.40 -8.65
CA GLY A 101 1.26 -5.29 -9.58
C GLY A 101 1.93 -3.91 -9.61
N LEU A 102 1.38 -2.90 -8.92
CA LEU A 102 2.06 -1.64 -8.64
C LEU A 102 3.28 -1.80 -7.71
N HIS A 103 3.31 -2.85 -6.89
CA HIS A 103 4.33 -3.07 -5.86
C HIS A 103 5.18 -4.32 -6.10
N GLU A 104 4.89 -5.07 -7.15
CA GLU A 104 5.72 -6.18 -7.58
C GLU A 104 6.85 -5.63 -8.48
N ASP A 105 8.04 -6.24 -8.37
CA ASP A 105 9.11 -6.03 -9.35
C ASP A 105 8.80 -6.82 -10.62
N ASP A 106 9.20 -6.29 -11.78
CA ASP A 106 8.98 -6.92 -13.09
C ASP A 106 9.81 -8.21 -13.29
N GLY A 107 10.47 -8.73 -12.24
CA GLY A 107 11.38 -9.88 -12.31
C GLY A 107 12.74 -9.57 -12.95
N GLU A 108 13.08 -8.30 -13.21
CA GLU A 108 14.44 -7.90 -13.60
C GLU A 108 15.38 -7.94 -12.39
N THR A 109 15.87 -9.14 -12.09
CA THR A 109 17.06 -9.36 -11.26
C THR A 109 18.33 -9.14 -12.06
N ASP A 110 18.51 -7.95 -12.67
CA ASP A 110 19.81 -7.61 -13.24
C ASP A 110 20.13 -6.11 -13.18
N GLY A 111 21.15 -5.79 -12.37
CA GLY A 111 21.84 -4.51 -12.28
C GLY A 111 21.48 -3.71 -11.01
N SER A 112 22.40 -3.39 -10.10
CA SER A 112 23.86 -3.41 -10.13
C SER A 112 24.39 -2.93 -8.79
N GLY A 113 25.43 -3.61 -8.27
CA GLY A 113 26.51 -2.93 -7.55
C GLY A 113 26.34 -2.74 -6.04
N ILE A 114 26.92 -3.67 -5.28
CA ILE A 114 28.24 -3.35 -4.70
C ILE A 114 29.31 -3.75 -5.70
#